data_AF-A0ABD2LX85-F1
#
_entry.id   AF-A0ABD2LX85-F1
#
_cell.length_a   1.000
_cell.length_b   1.000
_cell.length_c   1.000
_cell.angle_alpha   90.00
_cell.angle_beta   90.00
_cell.angle_gamma   90.00
#
_symmetry.space_group_name_H-M   'P 1'
#
loop_
_entity.id
_entity.type
_entity.pdbx_description
1 polymer ?
#
loop_
_entity_poly.entity_id
_entity_poly.type
_entity_poly.pdbx_seq_one_letter_code
_entity_poly.pdbx_strand_id
1 'polypeptide(L)'
;MLLLVAAFVVLLCLLNQNVGAEKIIVLYNGKKYDLTEFHKSHPGGEEVLKKVNGKDVKEYLEGKKGVKTDHLVQHKHSKHTINEFLPTLEIKH
;
A
#
# COMPACT_ATOMS: atom_id res chain seq x y z
N MET A 1 13.47 -43.84 -3.07
CA MET A 1 12.80 -42.84 -3.94
C MET A 1 11.73 -42.02 -3.22
N LEU A 2 10.93 -42.58 -2.29
CA LEU A 2 9.85 -41.83 -1.59
C LEU A 2 10.35 -40.71 -0.64
N LEU A 3 11.47 -40.92 0.07
CA LEU A 3 12.04 -39.94 1.01
C LEU A 3 12.54 -38.64 0.34
N LEU A 4 12.97 -38.75 -0.92
CA LEU A 4 13.55 -37.62 -1.67
C LEU A 4 12.46 -36.65 -2.16
N VAL A 5 11.24 -37.15 -2.40
CA VAL A 5 10.08 -36.34 -2.80
C VAL A 5 9.58 -35.50 -1.62
N ALA A 6 9.53 -36.07 -0.41
CA ALA A 6 9.10 -35.35 0.78
C ALA A 6 10.04 -34.16 1.11
N ALA A 7 11.35 -34.36 1.03
CA ALA A 7 12.33 -33.29 1.26
C ALA A 7 12.21 -32.15 0.23
N PHE A 8 11.92 -32.46 -1.04
CA PHE A 8 11.75 -31.48 -2.10
C PHE A 8 10.46 -30.65 -1.94
N VAL A 9 9.37 -31.28 -1.51
CA VAL A 9 8.10 -30.58 -1.20
C VAL A 9 8.26 -29.65 0.00
N VAL A 10 8.94 -30.09 1.06
CA VAL A 10 9.22 -29.24 2.23
C VAL A 10 10.13 -28.06 1.87
N LEU A 11 11.16 -28.29 1.05
CA LEU A 11 12.04 -27.23 0.55
C LEU A 11 11.28 -26.20 -0.32
N LEU A 12 10.39 -26.67 -1.20
CA LEU A 12 9.51 -25.79 -1.99
C LEU A 12 8.56 -24.98 -1.10
N CYS A 13 7.98 -25.60 -0.07
CA CYS A 13 7.15 -24.89 0.90
C CYS A 13 7.97 -23.81 1.62
N LEU A 14 9.17 -24.11 2.13
CA LEU A 14 10.03 -23.14 2.80
C LEU A 14 10.48 -21.99 1.89
N LEU A 15 10.73 -22.26 0.61
CA LEU A 15 11.02 -21.22 -0.39
C LEU A 15 9.79 -20.34 -0.71
N ASN A 16 8.58 -20.89 -0.57
CA ASN A 16 7.32 -20.17 -0.83
C ASN A 16 6.75 -19.46 0.41
N GLN A 17 7.39 -19.57 1.58
CA GLN A 17 6.97 -18.87 2.81
C GLN A 17 7.39 -17.38 2.82
N ASN A 18 8.03 -16.87 1.77
CA ASN A 18 8.41 -15.46 1.67
C ASN A 18 7.38 -14.63 0.89
N VAL A 19 6.08 -14.87 1.15
CA VAL A 19 5.03 -13.93 0.75
C VAL A 19 5.12 -12.78 1.75
N GLY A 20 6.05 -11.86 1.51
CA GLY A 20 6.16 -10.64 2.30
C GLY A 20 4.80 -9.94 2.36
N ALA A 21 4.46 -9.37 3.52
CA ALA A 21 3.23 -8.60 3.69
C ALA A 21 3.06 -7.63 2.52
N GLU A 22 1.85 -7.59 1.94
CA GLU A 22 1.57 -6.73 0.79
C GLU A 22 1.86 -5.27 1.17
N LYS A 23 2.94 -4.72 0.60
CA LYS A 23 3.31 -3.32 0.87
C LYS A 23 2.42 -2.39 0.07
N ILE A 24 1.90 -1.36 0.74
CA ILE A 24 1.16 -0.28 0.09
C ILE A 24 2.04 0.97 0.09
N ILE A 25 2.67 1.23 -1.06
CA ILE A 25 3.59 2.35 -1.23
C ILE A 25 3.00 3.33 -2.24
N VAL A 26 2.92 4.60 -1.87
CA VAL A 26 2.46 5.65 -2.79
C VAL A 26 3.55 6.68 -3.04
N LEU A 27 3.43 7.41 -4.14
CA LEU A 27 4.30 8.53 -4.46
C LEU A 27 3.58 9.85 -4.22
N TYR A 28 4.30 10.83 -3.69
CA TYR A 28 3.81 12.20 -3.63
C TYR A 28 5.00 13.15 -3.75
N ASN A 29 4.97 14.03 -4.77
CA ASN A 29 6.06 14.97 -5.06
C ASN A 29 7.46 14.31 -5.13
N GLY A 30 7.54 13.15 -5.79
CA GLY A 30 8.80 12.41 -5.99
C GLY A 30 9.31 11.63 -4.78
N LYS A 31 8.62 11.69 -3.64
CA LYS A 31 8.93 10.91 -2.43
C LYS A 31 8.03 9.67 -2.33
N LYS A 32 8.50 8.65 -1.62
CA LYS A 32 7.77 7.40 -1.39
C LYS A 32 7.30 7.32 0.06
N TYR A 33 6.07 6.85 0.24
CA TYR A 33 5.42 6.76 1.54
C TYR A 33 4.87 5.36 1.76
N ASP A 34 5.16 4.76 2.91
CA ASP A 34 4.69 3.43 3.28
C ASP A 34 3.40 3.52 4.10
N LEU A 35 2.28 3.10 3.49
CA LEU A 35 0.95 3.08 4.08
C LEU A 35 0.56 1.69 4.59
N THR A 36 1.50 0.73 4.63
CA THR A 36 1.23 -0.68 4.94
C THR A 36 0.61 -0.85 6.33
N GLU A 37 0.99 -0.06 7.34
CA GLU A 37 0.34 -0.14 8.65
C GLU A 37 -0.94 0.70 8.73
N PHE A 38 -1.01 1.79 7.96
CA PHE A 38 -2.11 2.74 8.00
C PHE A 38 -3.37 2.26 7.27
N HIS A 39 -3.26 1.31 6.33
CA HIS A 39 -4.35 1.01 5.39
C HIS A 39 -5.70 0.69 6.06
N LYS A 40 -5.67 0.01 7.21
CA LYS A 40 -6.86 -0.36 7.99
C LYS A 40 -7.56 0.82 8.66
N SER A 41 -6.85 1.92 8.86
CA SER A 41 -7.32 3.13 9.55
C SER A 41 -7.68 4.26 8.59
N HIS A 42 -7.53 4.07 7.29
CA HIS A 42 -7.86 5.09 6.30
C HIS A 42 -9.39 5.32 6.26
N PRO A 43 -9.88 6.55 6.52
CA PRO A 43 -11.33 6.82 6.56
C PRO A 43 -12.08 6.51 5.26
N GLY A 44 -11.40 6.53 4.11
CA GLY A 44 -11.97 6.12 2.82
C GLY A 44 -11.96 4.61 2.57
N GLY A 45 -11.48 3.81 3.53
CA GLY A 45 -11.30 2.37 3.42
C GLY A 45 -9.94 1.94 2.85
N GLU A 46 -9.52 0.70 3.16
CA GLU A 46 -8.25 0.14 2.72
C GLU A 46 -8.17 -0.07 1.20
N GLU A 47 -9.30 -0.38 0.56
CA GLU A 47 -9.40 -0.63 -0.88
C GLU A 47 -8.99 0.59 -1.71
N VAL A 48 -9.20 1.80 -1.18
CA VAL A 48 -8.73 3.03 -1.82
C VAL A 48 -7.22 3.02 -1.94
N LEU A 49 -6.52 2.65 -0.88
CA LEU A 49 -5.07 2.65 -0.82
C LEU A 49 -4.46 1.51 -1.64
N LYS A 50 -5.06 0.32 -1.61
CA LYS A 50 -4.67 -0.80 -2.49
C LYS A 50 -4.77 -0.42 -3.97
N LYS A 51 -5.86 0.24 -4.39
CA LYS A 51 -6.06 0.66 -5.80
C LYS A 51 -5.10 1.76 -6.27
N VAL A 52 -4.53 2.55 -5.36
CA VAL A 52 -3.52 3.57 -5.69
C VAL A 52 -2.10 3.16 -5.34
N ASN A 53 -1.89 1.91 -4.92
CA ASN A 53 -0.57 1.37 -4.66
C ASN A 53 0.34 1.54 -5.90
N GLY A 54 1.55 2.04 -5.67
CA GLY A 54 2.54 2.37 -6.70
C GLY A 54 2.28 3.63 -7.52
N LYS A 55 1.25 4.43 -7.20
CA LYS A 55 0.87 5.63 -7.99
C LYS A 55 1.25 6.93 -7.30
N ASP A 56 1.38 7.99 -8.11
CA ASP A 56 1.39 9.36 -7.58
C ASP A 56 -0.02 9.75 -7.12
N VAL A 57 -0.13 10.11 -5.84
CA VAL A 57 -1.41 10.40 -5.19
C VAL A 57 -1.76 11.89 -5.14
N LYS A 58 -0.98 12.78 -5.76
CA LYS A 58 -1.19 14.24 -5.69
C LYS A 58 -2.61 14.66 -6.07
N GLU A 59 -3.10 14.24 -7.24
CA GLU A 59 -4.45 14.61 -7.70
C GLU A 59 -5.56 13.97 -6.87
N TYR A 60 -5.30 12.82 -6.25
CA TYR A 60 -6.24 12.16 -5.35
C TYR A 60 -6.34 12.94 -4.03
N LEU A 61 -5.20 13.37 -3.46
CA LEU A 61 -5.15 14.20 -2.25
C LEU A 61 -5.77 15.58 -2.48
N GLU A 62 -5.60 16.15 -3.67
CA GLU A 62 -6.21 17.44 -4.06
C GLU A 62 -7.72 17.34 -4.35
N GLY A 63 -8.28 16.12 -4.40
CA GLY A 63 -9.69 15.88 -4.72
C GLY A 63 -10.03 16.05 -6.20
N LYS A 64 -9.04 16.14 -7.09
CA LYS A 64 -9.22 16.23 -8.55
C LYS A 64 -9.52 14.88 -9.18
N LYS A 65 -9.03 13.81 -8.56
CA LYS A 65 -9.22 12.43 -9.01
C LYS A 65 -9.82 11.59 -7.90
N GLY A 66 -10.85 10.82 -8.22
CA GLY A 66 -11.47 9.88 -7.30
C GLY A 66 -10.96 8.45 -7.49
N VAL A 67 -11.19 7.61 -6.48
CA VAL A 67 -11.01 6.17 -6.56
C VAL A 67 -12.38 5.51 -6.56
N LYS A 68 -12.69 4.77 -7.62
CA LYS A 68 -13.92 3.99 -7.71
C LYS A 68 -13.76 2.68 -6.95
N THR A 69 -14.41 2.55 -5.81
CA THR A 69 -14.63 1.29 -5.08
C THR A 69 -16.06 0.83 -5.35
N ASP A 70 -16.83 0.42 -4.33
CA ASP A 70 -18.28 0.23 -4.42
C ASP A 70 -19.01 1.56 -4.67
N HIS A 71 -18.38 2.66 -4.28
CA HIS A 71 -18.79 4.02 -4.59
C HIS A 71 -17.57 4.86 -4.99
N LEU A 72 -17.79 6.08 -5.47
CA LEU A 72 -16.70 7.00 -5.78
C LEU A 72 -16.21 7.66 -4.49
N VAL A 73 -14.97 7.38 -4.09
CA VAL A 73 -14.30 8.10 -3.01
C VAL A 73 -13.48 9.22 -3.63
N GLN A 74 -13.97 10.46 -3.48
CA GLN A 74 -13.30 11.66 -3.97
C GLN A 74 -13.54 12.82 -3.00
N HIS A 75 -12.47 13.28 -2.36
CA HIS A 75 -12.51 14.44 -1.50
C HIS A 75 -11.11 15.05 -1.40
N LYS A 76 -11.05 16.33 -1.05
CA LYS A 76 -9.79 17.02 -0.82
C LYS A 76 -9.30 16.73 0.60
N HIS A 77 -8.06 16.28 0.72
CA HIS A 77 -7.42 16.08 2.00
C HIS A 77 -7.00 17.40 2.63
N SER A 78 -6.97 17.43 3.97
CA SER A 78 -6.54 18.60 4.72
C SER A 78 -5.05 18.89 4.49
N LYS A 79 -4.64 20.15 4.68
CA LYS A 79 -3.21 20.51 4.69
C LYS A 79 -2.45 19.75 5.79
N HIS A 80 -3.09 19.45 6.91
CA HIS A 80 -2.50 18.67 7.99
C HIS A 80 -2.12 17.26 7.51
N THR A 81 -2.98 16.60 6.74
CA THR A 81 -2.66 15.29 6.15
C THR A 81 -1.40 15.36 5.28
N ILE A 82 -1.26 16.41 4.47
CA ILE A 82 -0.16 16.55 3.52
C ILE A 82 1.14 16.99 4.20
N ASN A 83 1.07 17.92 5.15
CA ASN A 83 2.24 18.59 5.72
C ASN A 83 2.73 17.94 7.01
N GLU A 84 1.87 17.22 7.72
CA GLU A 84 2.20 16.65 9.03
C GLU A 84 2.10 15.14 9.03
N PHE A 85 0.97 14.58 8.57
CA PHE A 85 0.78 13.12 8.60
C PHE A 85 1.64 12.38 7.57
N LEU A 86 1.51 12.72 6.28
CA LEU A 86 2.19 12.00 5.20
C LEU A 86 3.72 11.96 5.39
N PRO A 87 4.41 13.04 5.80
CA PRO A 87 5.84 13.00 6.09
C PRO A 87 6.27 12.01 7.19
N THR A 88 5.38 11.65 8.12
CA THR A 88 5.71 10.62 9.14
C THR A 88 5.90 9.23 8.54
N LEU A 89 5.37 8.99 7.34
CA LEU A 89 5.40 7.71 6.64
C LEU A 89 6.43 7.67 5.50
N GLU A 90 7.24 8.72 5.38
CA GLU A 90 8.24 8.82 4.32
C GLU A 90 9.32 7.74 4.48
N ILE A 91 9.58 6.99 3.40
CA ILE A 91 10.68 6.04 3.34
C ILE A 91 11.97 6.83 3.16
N LYS A 92 12.76 6.95 4.22
CA LYS A 92 14.08 7.60 4.18
C LYS A 92 15.11 6.63 3.60
N HIS A 93 15.91 7.14 2.65
CA HIS A 93 17.06 6.45 2.08
C HIS A 93 18.30 6.63 2.97
#